data_AF-N1Q7W1-F1
#
_entry.id   AF-N1Q7W1-F1
#
_cell.length_a   1.000
_cell.length_b   1.000
_cell.length_c   1.000
_cell.angle_alpha   90.00
_cell.angle_beta   90.00
_cell.angle_gamma   90.00
#
_symmetry.space_group_name_H-M   'P 1'
#
loop_
_entity.id
_entity.type
_entity.pdbx_description
1 polymer ?
#
loop_
_entity_poly.entity_id
_entity_poly.type
_entity_poly.pdbx_seq_one_letter_code
_entity_poly.pdbx_strand_id
1 'polypeptide(L)'
;MLGRVLVRFPARLPRSLPLLQPNHGLKPKISIILPIRTYATPGRPKSVVGEPSRPVKRNVKKGAAKPRDASSAASKKLASKKLASKKRTTTRAKTPEQKAAQAEKQAAQKAALAKRKAAQKAASQATAEKEKLQELKKAALDPPKQKTGVNAYITFFAEKAAGSSVSDKVNFAERSKNIGAEWKNISATDREHYNHLSHTKAAEQQATFKRWVESHTPTQIQKANEARAQLRRKLPSQKHKWAKIPDERVPKRPTGSFAQFNTNRRHSGDFQGISLSDSTKLLAQEWKALSPSEKEKYEKIYKDDLQRYVSEYSTVFGHPPANSGASEATAAA
;
A
#
# COMPACT_ATOMS: atom_id res chain seq x y z
N MET A 1 28.86 21.43 70.06
CA MET A 1 30.32 21.46 69.82
C MET A 1 30.58 20.93 68.41
N LEU A 2 31.20 21.76 67.59
CA LEU A 2 31.43 21.60 66.16
C LEU A 2 32.38 20.46 65.83
N GLY A 3 32.16 19.81 64.68
CA GLY A 3 33.10 18.89 64.05
C GLY A 3 32.89 18.79 62.55
N ARG A 4 33.14 19.90 61.82
CA ARG A 4 33.23 19.90 60.35
C ARG A 4 34.51 19.17 59.95
N VAL A 5 34.39 18.07 59.21
CA VAL A 5 35.50 17.52 58.43
C VAL A 5 35.26 17.89 56.97
N LEU A 6 36.22 18.62 56.41
CA LEU A 6 36.28 19.10 55.04
C LEU A 6 37.57 18.53 54.43
N VAL A 7 37.60 18.45 53.09
CA VAL A 7 38.80 18.27 52.22
C VAL A 7 39.14 16.77 51.97
N ARG A 8 39.34 16.22 50.75
CA ARG A 8 39.93 16.73 49.48
C ARG A 8 39.52 15.81 48.31
N PHE A 9 39.07 16.36 47.19
CA PHE A 9 39.05 15.67 45.89
C PHE A 9 40.37 15.95 45.15
N PRO A 10 41.10 14.96 44.63
CA PRO A 10 42.14 15.23 43.65
C PRO A 10 41.54 15.31 42.24
N ALA A 11 41.61 16.50 41.65
CA ALA A 11 41.44 16.74 40.23
C ALA A 11 42.50 15.96 39.43
N ARG A 12 42.07 15.15 38.44
CA ARG A 12 42.95 14.67 37.36
C ARG A 12 42.50 15.29 36.04
N LEU A 13 43.49 15.92 35.40
CA LEU A 13 43.46 16.62 34.14
C LEU A 13 42.99 15.72 32.96
N PRO A 14 42.42 16.31 31.89
CA PRO A 14 42.01 15.58 30.70
C PRO A 14 43.24 15.14 29.89
N ARG A 15 43.35 13.84 29.64
CA ARG A 15 44.37 13.24 28.77
C ARG A 15 44.00 13.54 27.31
N SER A 16 44.96 14.11 26.61
CA SER A 16 44.92 14.52 25.21
C SER A 16 44.56 13.39 24.24
N LEU A 17 43.77 13.77 23.23
CA LEU A 17 43.40 12.99 22.05
C LEU A 17 44.64 12.70 21.18
N PRO A 18 44.82 11.48 20.65
CA PRO A 18 45.54 11.27 19.42
C PRO A 18 44.57 11.36 18.21
N LEU A 19 44.79 12.37 17.39
CA LEU A 19 44.31 12.48 16.01
C LEU A 19 44.73 11.24 15.22
N LEU A 20 43.79 10.37 14.87
CA LEU A 20 44.00 9.31 13.88
C LEU A 20 43.44 9.79 12.54
N GLN A 21 44.35 10.09 11.62
CA GLN A 21 44.05 10.47 10.24
C GLN A 21 43.40 9.29 9.49
N PRO A 22 42.39 9.53 8.64
CA PRO A 22 41.92 8.55 7.68
C PRO A 22 42.86 8.46 6.48
N ASN A 23 43.43 7.27 6.24
CA ASN A 23 44.15 6.92 5.02
C ASN A 23 43.18 6.92 3.82
N HIS A 24 43.15 8.02 3.07
CA HIS A 24 42.47 8.09 1.77
C HIS A 24 43.39 7.59 0.65
N GLY A 25 43.36 6.27 0.40
CA GLY A 25 43.93 5.67 -0.79
C GLY A 25 43.00 5.84 -1.99
N LEU A 26 42.97 7.02 -2.62
CA LEU A 26 42.30 7.25 -3.90
C LEU A 26 43.35 7.42 -5.01
N LYS A 27 43.41 6.46 -5.93
CA LYS A 27 44.17 6.54 -7.18
C LYS A 27 43.40 7.40 -8.19
N PRO A 28 43.99 8.43 -8.82
CA PRO A 28 43.34 9.13 -9.93
C PRO A 28 43.56 8.37 -11.23
N LYS A 29 42.49 7.79 -11.81
CA LYS A 29 42.45 7.44 -13.23
C LYS A 29 41.74 8.57 -13.96
N ILE A 30 42.54 9.46 -14.53
CA ILE A 30 42.09 10.48 -15.48
C ILE A 30 41.82 9.76 -16.80
N SER A 31 40.59 9.83 -17.29
CA SER A 31 40.24 9.48 -18.66
C SER A 31 39.39 10.62 -19.21
N ILE A 32 40.07 11.48 -19.96
CA ILE A 32 39.47 12.57 -20.72
C ILE A 32 38.72 11.93 -21.89
N ILE A 33 37.39 12.07 -21.93
CA ILE A 33 36.58 11.77 -23.10
C ILE A 33 35.79 13.04 -23.45
N LEU A 34 36.03 13.53 -24.67
CA LEU A 34 35.50 14.75 -25.24
C LEU A 34 33.97 14.69 -25.40
N PRO A 35 33.23 15.81 -25.22
CA PRO A 35 31.79 15.85 -25.47
C PRO A 35 31.49 15.90 -26.97
N ILE A 36 30.84 14.86 -27.49
CA ILE A 36 30.21 14.88 -28.81
C ILE A 36 29.01 15.83 -28.75
N ARG A 37 29.09 16.93 -29.51
CA ARG A 37 27.99 17.86 -29.75
C ARG A 37 26.85 17.14 -30.47
N THR A 38 25.69 17.03 -29.83
CA THR A 38 24.42 16.75 -30.50
C THR A 38 23.67 18.06 -30.74
N TYR A 39 23.33 18.32 -32.01
CA TYR A 39 22.57 19.50 -32.41
C TYR A 39 21.11 19.38 -31.93
N ALA A 40 20.65 20.40 -31.22
CA ALA A 40 19.27 20.56 -30.79
C ALA A 40 18.43 21.22 -31.91
N THR A 41 17.48 20.49 -32.46
CA THR A 41 16.35 21.07 -33.21
C THR A 41 15.35 21.72 -32.24
N PRO A 42 14.97 22.99 -32.41
CA PRO A 42 14.03 23.66 -31.51
C PRO A 42 12.60 23.14 -31.73
N GLY A 43 12.10 22.38 -30.76
CA GLY A 43 10.70 21.99 -30.66
C GLY A 43 9.83 23.16 -30.19
N ARG A 44 8.82 23.49 -30.98
CA ARG A 44 7.75 24.48 -30.76
C ARG A 44 7.17 24.44 -29.34
N PRO A 45 7.00 25.59 -28.64
CA PRO A 45 6.43 25.63 -27.30
C PRO A 45 4.93 25.27 -27.30
N LYS A 46 4.52 24.43 -26.35
CA LYS A 46 3.11 24.20 -26.00
C LYS A 46 2.71 25.20 -24.92
N SER A 47 2.18 26.34 -25.33
CA SER A 47 1.28 27.12 -24.50
C SER A 47 0.07 27.50 -25.33
N VAL A 48 -1.08 27.56 -24.64
CA VAL A 48 -2.40 28.00 -25.10
C VAL A 48 -3.33 26.91 -25.65
N VAL A 49 -4.59 27.01 -25.20
CA VAL A 49 -5.80 26.20 -25.45
C VAL A 49 -5.91 25.00 -24.50
N GLY A 50 -6.65 25.10 -23.38
CA GLY A 50 -8.06 25.45 -23.28
C GLY A 50 -8.81 24.18 -22.90
N GLU A 51 -9.47 24.16 -21.74
CA GLU A 51 -10.11 22.96 -21.17
C GLU A 51 -11.06 22.26 -22.17
N PRO A 52 -11.01 20.92 -22.31
CA PRO A 52 -11.96 20.23 -23.16
C PRO A 52 -13.35 20.20 -22.51
N SER A 53 -14.25 21.02 -23.04
CA SER A 53 -15.67 21.04 -22.69
C SER A 53 -16.37 19.74 -23.08
N ARG A 54 -17.31 19.31 -22.23
CA ARG A 54 -18.10 18.08 -22.36
C ARG A 54 -18.96 18.10 -23.64
N PRO A 55 -19.07 16.99 -24.39
CA PRO A 55 -19.91 16.95 -25.59
C PRO A 55 -21.40 16.91 -25.23
N VAL A 56 -22.10 18.02 -25.46
CA VAL A 56 -23.57 18.10 -25.47
C VAL A 56 -24.08 17.56 -26.81
N LYS A 57 -24.91 16.51 -26.76
CA LYS A 57 -25.62 15.99 -27.94
C LYS A 57 -26.77 16.92 -28.30
N ARG A 58 -26.63 17.69 -29.39
CA ARG A 58 -27.76 18.37 -30.04
C ARG A 58 -28.33 17.48 -31.13
N ASN A 59 -29.57 17.01 -30.95
CA ASN A 59 -30.37 16.42 -32.01
C ASN A 59 -30.95 17.54 -32.88
N VAL A 60 -30.48 17.67 -34.12
CA VAL A 60 -31.12 18.54 -35.12
C VAL A 60 -31.82 17.67 -36.15
N LYS A 61 -33.15 17.72 -36.11
CA LYS A 61 -34.07 17.11 -37.09
C LYS A 61 -34.06 18.00 -38.35
N LYS A 62 -33.53 17.51 -39.47
CA LYS A 62 -33.64 18.21 -40.76
C LYS A 62 -35.03 17.99 -41.35
N GLY A 63 -35.80 19.08 -41.43
CA GLY A 63 -37.04 19.15 -42.21
C GLY A 63 -36.77 19.18 -43.71
N ALA A 64 -37.71 18.66 -44.48
CA ALA A 64 -37.68 18.54 -45.94
C ALA A 64 -37.73 19.91 -46.64
N ALA A 65 -36.93 20.08 -47.70
CA ALA A 65 -36.98 21.25 -48.57
C ALA A 65 -37.84 20.97 -49.81
N LYS A 66 -38.80 21.87 -50.09
CA LYS A 66 -39.55 21.99 -51.35
C LYS A 66 -38.74 22.79 -52.39
N PRO A 67 -39.06 22.65 -53.70
CA PRO A 67 -38.17 23.05 -54.81
C PRO A 67 -38.26 24.56 -55.12
N ARG A 68 -37.28 25.07 -55.86
CA ARG A 68 -37.30 26.41 -56.47
C ARG A 68 -37.17 26.30 -57.98
N ASP A 69 -38.10 26.95 -58.66
CA ASP A 69 -38.19 27.11 -60.11
C ASP A 69 -37.23 28.16 -60.67
N ALA A 70 -37.10 28.08 -62.00
CA ALA A 70 -36.12 28.66 -62.90
C ALA A 70 -36.09 30.19 -63.04
N SER A 71 -34.94 30.73 -63.49
CA SER A 71 -34.88 31.74 -64.57
C SER A 71 -33.44 32.02 -65.06
N SER A 72 -33.24 31.86 -66.38
CA SER A 72 -32.41 32.67 -67.32
C SER A 72 -30.87 32.79 -67.12
N ALA A 73 -29.99 32.88 -68.13
CA ALA A 73 -29.88 32.52 -69.55
C ALA A 73 -28.47 32.93 -70.04
N ALA A 74 -27.95 32.27 -71.10
CA ALA A 74 -26.83 32.64 -72.01
C ALA A 74 -25.41 32.76 -71.41
N SER A 75 -24.30 32.30 -71.99
CA SER A 75 -23.90 31.97 -73.38
C SER A 75 -22.62 31.08 -73.35
N LYS A 76 -22.56 29.96 -74.11
CA LYS A 76 -21.73 29.69 -75.32
C LYS A 76 -20.21 30.03 -75.19
N LYS A 77 -19.21 29.25 -75.62
CA LYS A 77 -19.05 28.09 -76.54
C LYS A 77 -17.59 27.55 -76.38
N LEU A 78 -17.37 26.22 -76.37
CA LEU A 78 -16.64 25.36 -77.35
C LEU A 78 -15.13 25.66 -77.59
N ALA A 79 -14.20 24.70 -77.78
CA ALA A 79 -14.22 23.23 -77.90
C ALA A 79 -12.79 22.67 -78.01
N SER A 80 -12.57 21.39 -77.65
CA SER A 80 -11.92 20.43 -78.56
C SER A 80 -12.30 18.96 -78.24
N LYS A 81 -13.02 18.43 -79.23
CA LYS A 81 -13.45 17.07 -79.61
C LYS A 81 -12.42 15.94 -79.42
N LYS A 82 -12.82 14.79 -78.86
CA LYS A 82 -12.99 13.51 -79.61
C LYS A 82 -13.49 12.32 -78.75
N LEU A 83 -14.66 11.85 -79.15
CA LEU A 83 -15.12 10.47 -79.32
C LEU A 83 -14.95 9.40 -78.22
N ALA A 84 -16.11 8.87 -77.85
CA ALA A 84 -16.37 7.68 -77.06
C ALA A 84 -15.58 6.43 -77.50
N SER A 85 -15.01 5.74 -76.53
CA SER A 85 -15.09 4.27 -76.49
C SER A 85 -16.01 3.88 -75.33
N LYS A 86 -17.20 3.41 -75.69
CA LYS A 86 -18.19 2.86 -74.77
C LYS A 86 -17.66 1.50 -74.30
N LYS A 87 -16.73 1.48 -73.34
CA LYS A 87 -16.40 0.25 -72.61
C LYS A 87 -17.49 0.03 -71.57
N ARG A 88 -18.52 -0.69 -72.02
CA ARG A 88 -19.58 -1.30 -71.23
C ARG A 88 -18.93 -2.17 -70.13
N THR A 89 -18.61 -1.59 -68.97
CA THR A 89 -18.37 -2.37 -67.77
C THR A 89 -19.72 -2.90 -67.32
N THR A 90 -20.00 -4.12 -67.73
CA THR A 90 -21.03 -4.95 -67.13
C THR A 90 -20.88 -4.87 -65.62
N THR A 91 -21.91 -4.33 -64.94
CA THR A 91 -22.10 -4.60 -63.52
C THR A 91 -22.36 -6.10 -63.41
N ARG A 92 -21.28 -6.88 -63.28
CA ARG A 92 -21.37 -8.30 -62.95
C ARG A 92 -22.03 -8.35 -61.58
N ALA A 93 -23.32 -8.68 -61.55
CA ALA A 93 -24.01 -8.99 -60.32
C ALA A 93 -23.22 -10.13 -59.65
N LYS A 94 -22.68 -9.85 -58.46
CA LYS A 94 -21.92 -10.84 -57.68
C LYS A 94 -22.80 -12.06 -57.47
N THR A 95 -22.27 -13.24 -57.83
CA THR A 95 -22.90 -14.52 -57.54
C THR A 95 -23.17 -14.65 -56.03
N PRO A 96 -24.17 -15.45 -55.61
CA PRO A 96 -24.49 -15.68 -54.20
C PRO A 96 -23.25 -16.04 -53.35
N GLU A 97 -22.34 -16.87 -53.88
CA GLU A 97 -21.07 -17.22 -53.25
C GLU A 97 -20.12 -16.03 -53.03
N GLN A 98 -20.06 -15.08 -53.98
CA GLN A 98 -19.19 -13.90 -53.85
C GLN A 98 -19.73 -12.89 -52.83
N LYS A 99 -21.06 -12.84 -52.63
CA LYS A 99 -21.68 -12.05 -51.55
C LYS A 99 -21.50 -12.71 -50.19
N ALA A 100 -21.62 -14.03 -50.10
CA ALA A 100 -21.36 -14.80 -48.88
C ALA A 100 -19.89 -14.66 -48.42
N ALA A 101 -18.93 -14.80 -49.34
CA ALA A 101 -17.50 -14.62 -49.04
C ALA A 101 -17.15 -13.18 -48.61
N GLN A 102 -17.87 -12.17 -49.09
CA GLN A 102 -17.67 -10.77 -48.66
C GLN A 102 -18.26 -10.49 -47.28
N ALA A 103 -19.42 -11.09 -46.96
CA ALA A 103 -20.03 -11.00 -45.63
C ALA A 103 -19.15 -11.69 -44.58
N GLU A 104 -18.58 -12.85 -44.90
CA GLU A 104 -17.65 -13.58 -44.03
C GLU A 104 -16.35 -12.79 -43.78
N LYS A 105 -15.76 -12.17 -44.81
CA LYS A 105 -14.59 -11.28 -44.66
C LYS A 105 -14.91 -10.05 -43.78
N GLN A 106 -16.08 -9.46 -43.91
CA GLN A 106 -16.50 -8.33 -43.07
C GLN A 106 -16.77 -8.76 -41.62
N ALA A 107 -17.35 -9.94 -41.39
CA ALA A 107 -17.53 -10.51 -40.07
C ALA A 107 -16.18 -10.81 -39.39
N ALA A 108 -15.23 -11.40 -40.13
CA ALA A 108 -13.87 -11.65 -39.66
C ALA A 108 -13.12 -10.36 -39.29
N GLN A 109 -13.25 -9.30 -40.10
CA GLN A 109 -12.65 -7.98 -39.80
C GLN A 109 -13.27 -7.32 -38.56
N LYS A 110 -14.60 -7.41 -38.38
CA LYS A 110 -15.27 -6.91 -37.17
C LYS A 110 -14.85 -7.68 -35.93
N ALA A 111 -14.74 -9.01 -36.01
CA ALA A 111 -14.25 -9.85 -34.92
C ALA A 111 -12.78 -9.55 -34.58
N ALA A 112 -11.91 -9.34 -35.57
CA ALA A 112 -10.52 -8.96 -35.37
C ALA A 112 -10.38 -7.57 -34.71
N LEU A 113 -11.19 -6.60 -35.12
CA LEU A 113 -11.22 -5.27 -34.49
C LEU A 113 -11.72 -5.33 -33.05
N ALA A 114 -12.73 -6.14 -32.75
CA ALA A 114 -13.23 -6.36 -31.40
C ALA A 114 -12.15 -6.99 -30.50
N LYS A 115 -11.44 -8.02 -31.00
CA LYS A 115 -10.31 -8.65 -30.29
C LYS A 115 -9.16 -7.66 -30.04
N ARG A 116 -8.80 -6.83 -31.02
CA ARG A 116 -7.78 -5.77 -30.86
C ARG A 116 -8.18 -4.72 -29.82
N LYS A 117 -9.43 -4.26 -29.84
CA LYS A 117 -9.94 -3.30 -28.84
C LYS A 117 -9.99 -3.92 -27.44
N ALA A 118 -10.37 -5.19 -27.31
CA ALA A 118 -10.33 -5.89 -26.04
C ALA A 118 -8.90 -6.05 -25.50
N ALA A 119 -7.93 -6.40 -26.37
CA ALA A 119 -6.52 -6.51 -26.00
C ALA A 119 -5.93 -5.15 -25.58
N GLN A 120 -6.24 -4.06 -26.29
CA GLN A 120 -5.81 -2.71 -25.91
C GLN A 120 -6.41 -2.27 -24.56
N LYS A 121 -7.69 -2.57 -24.33
CA LYS A 121 -8.34 -2.31 -23.03
C LYS A 121 -7.69 -3.10 -21.91
N ALA A 122 -7.46 -4.40 -22.09
CA ALA A 122 -6.78 -5.24 -21.11
C ALA A 122 -5.35 -4.76 -20.82
N ALA A 123 -4.59 -4.34 -21.86
CA ALA A 123 -3.26 -3.77 -21.68
C ALA A 123 -3.30 -2.46 -20.87
N SER A 124 -4.24 -1.56 -21.18
CA SER A 124 -4.41 -0.30 -20.43
C SER A 124 -4.88 -0.50 -18.98
N GLN A 125 -5.69 -1.53 -18.73
CA GLN A 125 -6.10 -1.91 -17.39
C GLN A 125 -4.92 -2.49 -16.61
N ALA A 126 -4.11 -3.33 -17.24
CA ALA A 126 -2.93 -3.91 -16.62
C ALA A 126 -1.87 -2.84 -16.26
N THR A 127 -1.68 -1.80 -17.09
CA THR A 127 -0.79 -0.68 -16.74
C THR A 127 -1.36 0.13 -15.58
N ALA A 128 -2.65 0.46 -15.61
CA ALA A 128 -3.32 1.20 -14.53
C ALA A 128 -3.29 0.41 -13.20
N GLU A 129 -3.42 -0.91 -13.24
CA GLU A 129 -3.29 -1.76 -12.05
C GLU A 129 -1.87 -1.77 -11.48
N LYS A 130 -0.86 -1.81 -12.34
CA LYS A 130 0.55 -1.70 -11.93
C LYS A 130 0.84 -0.34 -11.30
N GLU A 131 0.36 0.74 -11.90
CA GLU A 131 0.49 2.10 -11.35
C GLU A 131 -0.18 2.21 -9.97
N LYS A 132 -1.43 1.75 -9.85
CA LYS A 132 -2.13 1.67 -8.56
C LYS A 132 -1.36 0.84 -7.53
N LEU A 133 -0.75 -0.28 -7.93
CA LEU A 133 0.08 -1.08 -7.04
C LEU A 133 1.35 -0.33 -6.60
N GLN A 134 1.97 0.46 -7.47
CA GLN A 134 3.13 1.29 -7.13
C GLN A 134 2.73 2.43 -6.19
N GLU A 135 1.61 3.10 -6.43
CA GLU A 135 1.06 4.12 -5.55
C GLU A 135 0.76 3.56 -4.16
N LEU A 136 0.11 2.40 -4.09
CA LEU A 136 -0.16 1.73 -2.81
C LEU A 136 1.13 1.36 -2.07
N LYS A 137 2.17 0.92 -2.79
CA LYS A 137 3.48 0.61 -2.18
C LYS A 137 4.16 1.88 -1.64
N LYS A 138 4.08 3.00 -2.37
CA LYS A 138 4.60 4.30 -1.90
C LYS A 138 3.84 4.80 -0.67
N ALA A 139 2.52 4.68 -0.69
CA ALA A 139 1.66 5.08 0.42
C ALA A 139 1.83 4.19 1.66
N ALA A 140 2.24 2.94 1.50
CA ALA A 140 2.33 1.96 2.58
C ALA A 140 3.38 2.29 3.66
N LEU A 141 4.33 3.21 3.39
CA LEU A 141 5.52 3.48 4.22
C LEU A 141 6.37 2.22 4.46
N ASP A 142 7.62 2.37 4.91
CA ASP A 142 8.48 1.22 5.23
C ASP A 142 9.01 1.35 6.67
N PRO A 143 8.40 0.66 7.65
CA PRO A 143 8.86 0.70 9.03
C PRO A 143 10.21 -0.01 9.19
N PRO A 144 11.02 0.39 10.19
CA PRO A 144 12.26 -0.31 10.51
C PRO A 144 11.96 -1.77 10.84
N LYS A 145 12.75 -2.68 10.27
CA LYS A 145 12.55 -4.13 10.42
C LYS A 145 12.55 -4.53 11.89
N GLN A 146 11.39 -4.94 12.37
CA GLN A 146 11.23 -5.55 13.68
C GLN A 146 11.56 -7.04 13.55
N LYS A 147 12.54 -7.51 14.31
CA LYS A 147 12.94 -8.92 14.38
C LYS A 147 12.07 -9.55 15.45
N THR A 148 11.05 -10.28 15.04
CA THR A 148 10.22 -11.02 16.00
C THR A 148 11.04 -12.14 16.63
N GLY A 149 10.93 -12.32 17.95
CA GLY A 149 11.52 -13.47 18.65
C GLY A 149 13.02 -13.36 18.92
N VAL A 150 13.53 -12.17 19.26
CA VAL A 150 14.88 -12.03 19.82
C VAL A 150 14.89 -12.72 21.19
N ASN A 151 15.41 -13.94 21.24
CA ASN A 151 15.64 -14.68 22.48
C ASN A 151 17.15 -14.86 22.69
N ALA A 152 17.52 -15.39 23.84
CA ALA A 152 18.93 -15.60 24.20
C ALA A 152 19.67 -16.47 23.19
N TYR A 153 19.06 -17.58 22.75
CA TYR A 153 19.66 -18.47 21.74
C TYR A 153 19.90 -17.77 20.40
N ILE A 154 18.94 -17.01 19.89
CA ILE A 154 19.08 -16.29 18.61
C ILE A 154 20.16 -15.21 18.71
N THR A 155 20.29 -14.59 19.88
CA THR A 155 21.33 -13.60 20.15
C THR A 155 22.71 -14.24 20.17
N PHE A 156 22.86 -15.36 20.88
CA PHE A 156 24.05 -16.20 20.91
C PHE A 156 24.42 -16.72 19.51
N PHE A 157 23.44 -17.26 18.80
CA PHE A 157 23.61 -17.80 17.45
C PHE A 157 24.08 -16.73 16.49
N ALA A 158 23.48 -15.53 16.52
CA ALA A 158 23.88 -14.42 15.66
C ALA A 158 25.32 -13.97 15.92
N GLU A 159 25.76 -13.97 17.18
CA GLU A 159 27.12 -13.62 17.55
C GLU A 159 28.13 -14.66 17.06
N LYS A 160 27.88 -15.95 17.31
CA LYS A 160 28.73 -17.06 16.85
C LYS A 160 28.75 -17.19 15.32
N ALA A 161 27.62 -16.93 14.66
CA ALA A 161 27.52 -16.97 13.21
C ALA A 161 28.18 -15.75 12.52
N ALA A 162 28.20 -14.58 13.18
CA ALA A 162 28.81 -13.36 12.63
C ALA A 162 30.36 -13.41 12.59
N GLY A 163 30.99 -14.27 13.40
CA GLY A 163 32.43 -14.46 13.42
C GLY A 163 33.01 -15.33 12.31
N SER A 164 32.19 -15.90 11.42
CA SER A 164 32.62 -16.79 10.34
C SER A 164 32.45 -16.15 8.96
N SER A 165 33.51 -16.13 8.16
CA SER A 165 33.52 -15.50 6.84
C SER A 165 32.55 -16.16 5.83
N VAL A 166 32.16 -15.38 4.82
CA VAL A 166 31.03 -15.63 3.89
C VAL A 166 31.26 -16.78 2.87
N SER A 167 32.44 -17.42 2.84
CA SER A 167 32.77 -18.43 1.83
C SER A 167 32.06 -19.78 1.99
N ASP A 168 31.58 -20.14 3.19
CA ASP A 168 31.18 -21.53 3.47
C ASP A 168 29.65 -21.69 3.61
N LYS A 169 28.92 -21.40 2.53
CA LYS A 169 27.48 -21.74 2.46
C LYS A 169 27.24 -23.25 2.58
N VAL A 170 28.22 -24.06 2.18
CA VAL A 170 28.21 -25.53 2.28
C VAL A 170 28.25 -26.01 3.74
N ASN A 171 28.83 -25.22 4.65
CA ASN A 171 29.01 -25.57 6.07
C ASN A 171 28.01 -24.84 7.01
N PHE A 172 26.90 -24.28 6.51
CA PHE A 172 25.95 -23.58 7.39
C PHE A 172 25.17 -24.54 8.31
N ALA A 173 24.79 -25.71 7.80
CA ALA A 173 24.01 -26.70 8.55
C ALA A 173 24.82 -27.31 9.70
N GLU A 174 26.06 -27.71 9.45
CA GLU A 174 26.98 -28.25 10.46
C GLU A 174 27.35 -27.19 11.50
N ARG A 175 27.67 -25.95 11.08
CA ARG A 175 27.88 -24.84 12.02
C ARG A 175 26.66 -24.59 12.90
N SER A 176 25.47 -24.57 12.32
CA SER A 176 24.24 -24.38 13.09
C SER A 176 24.02 -25.49 14.12
N LYS A 177 24.35 -26.74 13.76
CA LYS A 177 24.31 -27.89 14.67
C LYS A 177 25.33 -27.74 15.81
N ASN A 178 26.55 -27.32 15.51
CA ASN A 178 27.61 -27.10 16.49
C ASN A 178 27.25 -25.98 17.47
N ILE A 179 26.78 -24.83 16.97
CA ILE A 179 26.28 -23.72 17.80
C ILE A 179 25.11 -24.20 18.69
N GLY A 180 24.20 -25.02 18.14
CA GLY A 180 23.12 -25.63 18.92
C GLY A 180 23.61 -26.56 20.04
N ALA A 181 24.70 -27.30 19.83
CA ALA A 181 25.33 -28.15 20.85
C ALA A 181 26.03 -27.30 21.93
N GLU A 182 26.75 -26.25 21.52
CA GLU A 182 27.36 -25.29 22.46
C GLU A 182 26.31 -24.63 23.36
N TRP A 183 25.17 -24.22 22.79
CA TRP A 183 24.07 -23.62 23.57
C TRP A 183 23.50 -24.58 24.63
N LYS A 184 23.40 -25.88 24.32
CA LYS A 184 22.93 -26.87 25.30
C LYS A 184 23.86 -26.99 26.49
N ASN A 185 25.17 -26.84 26.26
CA ASN A 185 26.22 -26.98 27.28
C ASN A 185 26.65 -25.65 27.91
N ILE A 186 25.99 -24.55 27.55
CA ILE A 186 26.36 -23.22 28.04
C ILE A 186 26.04 -23.07 29.54
N SER A 187 26.90 -22.36 30.27
CA SER A 187 26.77 -22.14 31.71
C SER A 187 25.52 -21.30 32.05
N ALA A 188 25.00 -21.43 33.28
CA ALA A 188 23.83 -20.65 33.72
C ALA A 188 24.09 -19.14 33.64
N THR A 189 25.30 -18.70 34.00
CA THR A 189 25.72 -17.29 33.93
C THR A 189 25.71 -16.76 32.50
N ASP A 190 26.18 -17.55 31.55
CA ASP A 190 26.16 -17.16 30.14
C ASP A 190 24.73 -17.13 29.60
N ARG A 191 23.85 -18.06 30.00
CA ARG A 191 22.42 -18.00 29.63
C ARG A 191 21.78 -16.71 30.10
N GLU A 192 22.05 -16.31 31.34
CA GLU A 192 21.57 -15.03 31.88
C GLU A 192 22.13 -13.83 31.13
N HIS A 193 23.42 -13.86 30.77
CA HIS A 193 24.03 -12.83 29.92
C HIS A 193 23.30 -12.67 28.58
N TYR A 194 23.04 -13.77 27.87
CA TYR A 194 22.31 -13.72 26.59
C TYR A 194 20.83 -13.38 26.76
N ASN A 195 20.20 -13.76 27.87
CA ASN A 195 18.84 -13.29 28.20
C ASN A 195 18.85 -11.76 28.31
N HIS A 196 19.77 -11.18 29.08
CA HIS A 196 19.89 -9.74 29.23
C HIS A 196 20.15 -9.05 27.88
N LEU A 197 21.11 -9.54 27.09
CA LEU A 197 21.39 -9.02 25.74
C LEU A 197 20.18 -9.11 24.79
N SER A 198 19.38 -10.17 24.90
CA SER A 198 18.18 -10.31 24.08
C SER A 198 17.11 -9.27 24.45
N HIS A 199 16.94 -9.00 25.75
CA HIS A 199 16.02 -7.96 26.25
C HIS A 199 16.49 -6.56 25.87
N THR A 200 17.78 -6.24 25.97
CA THR A 200 18.31 -4.93 25.57
C THR A 200 18.12 -4.69 24.07
N LYS A 201 18.47 -5.67 23.22
CA LYS A 201 18.26 -5.59 21.77
C LYS A 201 16.78 -5.46 21.39
N ALA A 202 15.89 -6.17 22.09
CA ALA A 202 14.46 -6.04 21.90
C ALA A 202 13.95 -4.64 22.29
N ALA A 203 14.42 -4.10 23.41
CA ALA A 203 14.08 -2.76 23.87
C ALA A 203 14.58 -1.66 22.91
N GLU A 204 15.81 -1.77 22.43
CA GLU A 204 16.39 -0.87 21.42
C GLU A 204 15.57 -0.91 20.13
N GLN A 205 15.24 -2.10 19.65
CA GLN A 205 14.41 -2.27 18.46
C GLN A 205 13.03 -1.64 18.64
N GLN A 206 12.37 -1.88 19.78
CA GLN A 206 11.09 -1.27 20.07
C GLN A 206 11.21 0.27 20.18
N ALA A 207 12.29 0.80 20.76
CA ALA A 207 12.54 2.23 20.85
C ALA A 207 12.78 2.86 19.47
N THR A 208 13.56 2.22 18.59
CA THR A 208 13.76 2.70 17.21
C THR A 208 12.45 2.72 16.43
N PHE A 209 11.61 1.70 16.60
CA PHE A 209 10.29 1.65 16.00
C PHE A 209 9.38 2.75 16.53
N LYS A 210 9.32 2.92 17.86
CA LYS A 210 8.55 3.99 18.50
C LYS A 210 8.97 5.36 17.99
N ARG A 211 10.27 5.67 17.95
CA ARG A 211 10.80 6.93 17.37
C ARG A 211 10.39 7.13 15.92
N TRP A 212 10.41 6.07 15.11
CA TRP A 212 9.98 6.13 13.72
C TRP A 212 8.46 6.36 13.58
N VAL A 213 7.64 5.70 14.40
CA VAL A 213 6.20 5.96 14.47
C VAL A 213 5.97 7.40 14.90
N GLU A 214 6.74 7.88 15.88
CA GLU A 214 6.58 9.21 16.42
C GLU A 214 6.97 10.32 15.46
N SER A 215 7.90 10.06 14.53
CA SER A 215 8.29 11.00 13.48
C SER A 215 7.23 11.16 12.37
N HIS A 216 6.20 10.32 12.35
CA HIS A 216 5.08 10.42 11.41
C HIS A 216 3.81 10.90 12.14
N THR A 217 2.90 11.50 11.39
CA THR A 217 1.59 11.87 11.95
C THR A 217 0.68 10.63 12.06
N PRO A 218 -0.24 10.58 13.04
CA PRO A 218 -1.21 9.49 13.15
C PRO A 218 -2.02 9.28 11.86
N THR A 219 -2.38 10.37 11.18
CA THR A 219 -3.10 10.35 9.89
C THR A 219 -2.27 9.72 8.76
N GLN A 220 -0.95 9.95 8.71
CA GLN A 220 -0.06 9.32 7.72
C GLN A 220 0.04 7.81 7.96
N ILE A 221 0.17 7.39 9.21
CA ILE A 221 0.24 5.96 9.58
C ILE A 221 -1.09 5.25 9.29
N GLN A 222 -2.22 5.91 9.52
CA GLN A 222 -3.54 5.38 9.17
C GLN A 222 -3.66 5.13 7.66
N LYS A 223 -3.33 6.12 6.83
CA LYS A 223 -3.34 5.98 5.35
C LYS A 223 -2.37 4.89 4.89
N ALA A 224 -1.21 4.79 5.52
CA ALA A 224 -0.25 3.73 5.26
C ALA A 224 -0.80 2.33 5.60
N ASN A 225 -1.50 2.21 6.73
CA ASN A 225 -2.16 0.97 7.15
C ASN A 225 -3.31 0.56 6.22
N GLU A 226 -4.09 1.51 5.71
CA GLU A 226 -5.11 1.27 4.68
C GLU A 226 -4.48 0.77 3.38
N ALA A 227 -3.41 1.42 2.92
CA ALA A 227 -2.66 0.98 1.73
C ALA A 227 -2.07 -0.43 1.92
N ARG A 228 -1.48 -0.71 3.09
CA ARG A 228 -0.99 -2.05 3.47
C ARG A 228 -2.11 -3.09 3.47
N ALA A 229 -3.30 -2.76 3.98
CA ALA A 229 -4.46 -3.66 3.95
C ALA A 229 -4.89 -3.99 2.51
N GLN A 230 -4.93 -2.99 1.62
CA GLN A 230 -5.21 -3.21 0.20
C GLN A 230 -4.13 -4.08 -0.47
N LEU A 231 -2.85 -3.85 -0.15
CA LEU A 231 -1.74 -4.66 -0.64
C LEU A 231 -1.81 -6.10 -0.17
N ARG A 232 -2.19 -6.36 1.10
CA ARG A 232 -2.41 -7.74 1.59
C ARG A 232 -3.51 -8.47 0.82
N ARG A 233 -4.57 -7.77 0.42
CA ARG A 233 -5.65 -8.34 -0.41
C ARG A 233 -5.20 -8.61 -1.85
N LYS A 234 -4.46 -7.68 -2.46
CA LYS A 234 -3.98 -7.81 -3.85
C LYS A 234 -2.78 -8.76 -4.00
N LEU A 235 -1.94 -8.86 -2.97
CA LEU A 235 -0.70 -9.66 -2.96
C LEU A 235 -0.69 -10.60 -1.75
N PRO A 236 -1.50 -11.68 -1.76
CA PRO A 236 -1.62 -12.60 -0.62
C PRO A 236 -0.29 -13.31 -0.27
N SER A 237 0.56 -13.57 -1.28
CA SER A 237 1.92 -14.11 -1.08
C SER A 237 2.81 -13.19 -0.23
N GLN A 238 2.57 -11.87 -0.26
CA GLN A 238 3.36 -10.88 0.46
C GLN A 238 2.65 -10.37 1.73
N LYS A 239 1.71 -11.15 2.28
CA LYS A 239 0.89 -10.73 3.42
C LYS A 239 1.70 -10.30 4.65
N HIS A 240 2.84 -10.97 4.90
CA HIS A 240 3.71 -10.69 6.04
C HIS A 240 4.53 -9.40 5.87
N LYS A 241 4.91 -9.06 4.63
CA LYS A 241 5.63 -7.81 4.32
C LYS A 241 4.75 -6.58 4.61
N TRP A 242 3.47 -6.68 4.27
CA TRP A 242 2.49 -5.60 4.42
C TRP A 242 1.67 -5.74 5.70
N ALA A 243 2.26 -6.25 6.78
CA ALA A 243 1.64 -6.28 8.10
C ALA A 243 1.25 -4.86 8.57
N LYS A 244 0.21 -4.76 9.40
CA LYS A 244 -0.24 -3.48 9.96
C LYS A 244 0.86 -2.89 10.85
N ILE A 245 1.13 -1.61 10.70
CA ILE A 245 1.99 -0.81 11.58
C ILE A 245 1.20 -0.53 12.87
N PRO A 246 1.65 -1.04 14.04
CA PRO A 246 1.05 -0.68 15.31
C PRO A 246 1.40 0.77 15.68
N ASP A 247 0.41 1.49 16.21
CA ASP A 247 0.54 2.85 16.73
C ASP A 247 -0.33 2.96 17.98
N GLU A 248 0.29 3.33 19.10
CA GLU A 248 -0.35 3.45 20.42
C GLU A 248 -1.25 4.69 20.51
N ARG A 249 -1.03 5.69 19.64
CA ARG A 249 -1.82 6.94 19.60
C ARG A 249 -3.22 6.70 19.05
N VAL A 250 -3.42 5.58 18.34
CA VAL A 250 -4.70 5.28 17.68
C VAL A 250 -5.68 4.73 18.72
N PRO A 251 -6.82 5.41 18.96
CA PRO A 251 -7.79 4.98 19.95
C PRO A 251 -8.32 3.57 19.65
N LYS A 252 -8.48 2.78 20.71
CA LYS A 252 -9.04 1.43 20.58
C LYS A 252 -10.53 1.52 20.25
N ARG A 253 -10.98 0.74 19.27
CA ARG A 253 -12.38 0.70 18.86
C ARG A 253 -13.27 0.25 20.04
N PRO A 254 -14.51 0.77 20.13
CA PRO A 254 -15.38 0.44 21.24
C PRO A 254 -15.78 -1.04 21.17
N THR A 255 -15.91 -1.65 22.34
CA THR A 255 -16.26 -3.07 22.47
C THR A 255 -17.77 -3.21 22.56
N GLY A 256 -18.38 -3.96 21.65
CA GLY A 256 -19.84 -4.12 21.61
C GLY A 256 -20.40 -4.76 22.88
N SER A 257 -21.68 -4.51 23.18
CA SER A 257 -22.36 -4.92 24.42
C SER A 257 -22.20 -6.42 24.75
N PHE A 258 -22.38 -7.30 23.75
CA PHE A 258 -22.18 -8.74 23.93
C PHE A 258 -20.71 -9.10 24.21
N ALA A 259 -19.76 -8.44 23.57
CA ALA A 259 -18.33 -8.69 23.80
C ALA A 259 -17.90 -8.22 25.20
N GLN A 260 -18.48 -7.14 25.72
CA GLN A 260 -18.32 -6.71 27.11
C GLN A 260 -18.87 -7.76 28.08
N PHE A 261 -20.10 -8.24 27.85
CA PHE A 261 -20.68 -9.34 28.63
C PHE A 261 -19.80 -10.59 28.62
N ASN A 262 -19.38 -11.03 27.44
CA ASN A 262 -18.52 -12.21 27.26
C ASN A 262 -17.20 -12.04 28.02
N THR A 263 -16.58 -10.86 27.93
CA THR A 263 -15.36 -10.54 28.67
C THR A 263 -15.60 -10.65 30.17
N ASN A 264 -16.60 -9.96 30.72
CA ASN A 264 -16.91 -9.99 32.16
C ASN A 264 -17.20 -11.41 32.65
N ARG A 265 -17.97 -12.18 31.88
CA ARG A 265 -18.39 -13.53 32.22
C ARG A 265 -17.25 -14.54 32.18
N ARG A 266 -16.26 -14.34 31.30
CA ARG A 266 -15.00 -15.13 31.27
C ARG A 266 -14.08 -14.81 32.45
N HIS A 267 -14.09 -13.57 32.95
CA HIS A 267 -13.31 -13.19 34.14
C HIS A 267 -13.85 -13.83 35.42
N SER A 268 -15.12 -14.28 35.44
CA SER A 268 -15.70 -14.99 36.59
C SER A 268 -15.07 -16.35 36.88
N GLY A 269 -14.33 -16.94 35.93
CA GLY A 269 -13.65 -18.23 36.13
C GLY A 269 -14.47 -19.48 35.79
N ASP A 270 -15.78 -19.37 35.60
CA ASP A 270 -16.67 -20.53 35.35
C ASP A 270 -16.37 -21.27 34.04
N PHE A 271 -15.64 -20.65 33.12
CA PHE A 271 -15.29 -21.23 31.82
C PHE A 271 -13.82 -21.68 31.73
N GLN A 272 -13.10 -21.74 32.86
CA GLN A 272 -11.74 -22.28 32.90
C GLN A 272 -11.77 -23.79 32.62
N GLY A 273 -10.92 -24.27 31.71
CA GLY A 273 -10.86 -25.68 31.31
C GLY A 273 -11.91 -26.13 30.27
N ILE A 274 -12.90 -25.30 29.94
CA ILE A 274 -13.85 -25.55 28.84
C ILE A 274 -13.24 -25.07 27.53
N SER A 275 -13.52 -25.78 26.42
CA SER A 275 -13.09 -25.36 25.09
C SER A 275 -13.61 -23.94 24.76
N LEU A 276 -12.83 -23.15 24.02
CA LEU A 276 -13.22 -21.79 23.62
C LEU A 276 -14.51 -21.81 22.78
N SER A 277 -14.70 -22.85 21.96
CA SER A 277 -15.88 -23.05 21.14
C SER A 277 -17.14 -23.28 21.98
N ASP A 278 -17.07 -24.16 22.99
CA ASP A 278 -18.26 -24.52 23.76
C ASP A 278 -18.61 -23.45 24.79
N SER A 279 -17.60 -22.84 25.42
CA SER A 279 -17.81 -21.65 26.27
C SER A 279 -18.50 -20.52 25.50
N THR A 280 -18.12 -20.28 24.25
CA THR A 280 -18.77 -19.23 23.44
C THR A 280 -20.23 -19.55 23.11
N LYS A 281 -20.58 -20.83 22.86
CA LYS A 281 -21.97 -21.24 22.63
C LYS A 281 -22.84 -21.02 23.87
N LEU A 282 -22.35 -21.43 25.04
CA LEU A 282 -23.03 -21.24 26.32
C LEU A 282 -23.25 -19.75 26.62
N LEU A 283 -22.21 -18.93 26.45
CA LEU A 283 -22.30 -17.47 26.63
C LEU A 283 -23.30 -16.83 25.65
N ALA A 284 -23.39 -17.32 24.42
CA ALA A 284 -24.36 -16.81 23.46
C ALA A 284 -25.81 -17.20 23.84
N GLN A 285 -26.02 -18.38 24.43
CA GLN A 285 -27.32 -18.79 24.96
C GLN A 285 -27.70 -17.95 26.20
N GLU A 286 -26.75 -17.76 27.11
CA GLU A 286 -26.91 -16.92 28.31
C GLU A 286 -27.27 -15.48 27.91
N TRP A 287 -26.55 -14.89 26.95
CA TRP A 287 -26.88 -13.56 26.43
C TRP A 287 -28.28 -13.49 25.82
N LYS A 288 -28.74 -14.53 25.12
CA LYS A 288 -30.11 -14.56 24.59
C LYS A 288 -31.14 -14.59 25.71
N ALA A 289 -30.89 -15.37 26.75
CA ALA A 289 -31.76 -15.52 27.92
C ALA A 289 -31.77 -14.31 28.87
N LEU A 290 -30.74 -13.45 28.84
CA LEU A 290 -30.68 -12.23 29.66
C LEU A 290 -31.89 -11.32 29.44
N SER A 291 -32.35 -10.72 30.53
CA SER A 291 -33.44 -9.75 30.51
C SER A 291 -33.05 -8.46 29.76
N PRO A 292 -34.04 -7.68 29.26
CA PRO A 292 -33.76 -6.39 28.65
C PRO A 292 -33.00 -5.42 29.57
N SER A 293 -33.29 -5.45 30.87
CA SER A 293 -32.62 -4.60 31.88
C SER A 293 -31.13 -4.91 32.01
N GLU A 294 -30.78 -6.20 32.05
CA GLU A 294 -29.37 -6.62 32.11
C GLU A 294 -28.61 -6.29 30.83
N LYS A 295 -29.27 -6.43 29.67
CA LYS A 295 -28.72 -6.01 28.37
C LYS A 295 -28.50 -4.50 28.31
N GLU A 296 -29.43 -3.71 28.85
CA GLU A 296 -29.36 -2.25 28.89
C GLU A 296 -28.11 -1.77 29.64
N LYS A 297 -27.68 -2.45 30.70
CA LYS A 297 -26.40 -2.16 31.39
C LYS A 297 -25.22 -2.20 30.42
N TYR A 298 -25.14 -3.23 29.58
CA TYR A 298 -24.05 -3.36 28.61
C TYR A 298 -24.18 -2.39 27.43
N GLU A 299 -25.41 -2.03 27.05
CA GLU A 299 -25.64 -0.98 26.05
C GLU A 299 -25.22 0.40 26.53
N LYS A 300 -25.45 0.74 27.81
CA LYS A 300 -24.94 1.97 28.42
C LYS A 300 -23.43 2.02 28.38
N ILE A 301 -22.77 0.94 28.84
CA ILE A 301 -21.30 0.82 28.77
C ILE A 301 -20.79 0.99 27.33
N TYR A 302 -21.47 0.38 26.34
CA TYR A 302 -21.10 0.53 24.94
C TYR A 302 -21.27 1.98 24.43
N LYS A 303 -22.35 2.66 24.80
CA LYS A 303 -22.59 4.07 24.42
C LYS A 303 -21.51 5.00 25.01
N ASP A 304 -21.16 4.79 26.27
CA ASP A 304 -20.11 5.56 26.94
C ASP A 304 -18.73 5.30 26.29
N ASP A 305 -18.42 4.03 25.99
CA ASP A 305 -17.18 3.61 25.31
C ASP A 305 -17.11 4.15 23.87
N LEU A 306 -18.25 4.24 23.19
CA LEU A 306 -18.38 4.86 21.87
C LEU A 306 -18.13 6.37 21.94
N GLN A 307 -18.68 7.07 22.94
CA GLN A 307 -18.43 8.49 23.15
C GLN A 307 -16.95 8.77 23.42
N ARG A 308 -16.31 7.98 24.30
CA ARG A 308 -14.85 8.05 24.54
C ARG A 308 -14.08 7.86 23.24
N TYR A 309 -14.41 6.82 22.46
CA TYR A 309 -13.74 6.56 21.19
C TYR A 309 -13.90 7.72 20.20
N VAL A 310 -15.09 8.31 20.09
CA VAL A 310 -15.34 9.43 19.16
C VAL A 310 -14.55 10.67 19.56
N SER A 311 -14.49 11.01 20.85
CA SER A 311 -13.72 12.16 21.34
C SER A 311 -12.21 11.96 21.18
N GLU A 312 -11.68 10.80 21.56
CA GLU A 312 -10.27 10.45 21.37
C GLU A 312 -9.91 10.42 19.88
N TYR A 313 -10.75 9.81 19.03
CA TYR A 313 -10.50 9.73 17.58
C TYR A 313 -10.48 11.11 16.94
N SER A 314 -11.45 11.98 17.30
CA SER A 314 -11.50 13.34 16.76
C SER A 314 -10.30 14.16 17.21
N THR A 315 -9.81 13.96 18.43
CA THR A 315 -8.60 14.62 18.94
C THR A 315 -7.34 14.17 18.18
N VAL A 316 -7.22 12.87 17.88
CA VAL A 316 -6.04 12.30 17.23
C VAL A 316 -5.99 12.57 15.72
N PHE A 317 -7.15 12.53 15.04
CA PHE A 317 -7.23 12.61 13.58
C PHE A 317 -7.83 13.92 13.05
N GLY A 318 -8.40 14.76 13.91
CA GLY A 318 -9.02 16.04 13.53
C GLY A 318 -10.38 15.91 12.83
N HIS A 319 -10.97 14.71 12.80
CA HIS A 319 -12.29 14.46 12.21
C HIS A 319 -12.98 13.28 12.91
N PRO A 320 -14.33 13.21 12.90
CA PRO A 320 -15.04 12.07 13.47
C PRO A 320 -14.84 10.79 12.64
N PRO A 321 -15.01 9.61 13.24
CA PRO A 321 -14.94 8.35 12.51
C PRO A 321 -16.18 8.19 11.59
N ALA A 322 -15.99 7.69 10.37
CA ALA A 322 -16.99 7.68 9.29
C ALA A 322 -18.31 6.92 9.57
N ASN A 323 -18.38 6.11 10.64
CA ASN A 323 -19.55 5.30 11.00
C ASN A 323 -19.99 5.51 12.47
N SER A 324 -19.50 6.54 13.16
CA SER A 324 -20.19 6.98 14.37
C SER A 324 -21.33 7.91 13.95
N GLY A 325 -22.46 7.86 14.64
CA GLY A 325 -23.59 8.79 14.40
C GLY A 325 -23.22 10.29 14.51
N ALA A 326 -21.97 10.61 14.86
CA ALA A 326 -21.41 11.97 14.82
C ALA A 326 -21.01 12.45 13.41
N SER A 327 -20.77 11.54 12.46
CA SER A 327 -20.45 11.91 11.07
C SER A 327 -21.67 12.49 10.32
N GLU A 328 -22.88 12.09 10.68
CA GLU A 328 -24.13 12.65 10.13
C GLU A 328 -24.36 14.09 10.59
N ALA A 329 -23.92 14.45 11.81
CA ALA A 329 -24.09 15.81 12.35
C ALA A 329 -23.13 16.84 11.72
N THR A 330 -21.99 16.41 11.17
CA THR A 330 -20.99 17.31 10.55
C THR A 330 -21.18 17.47 9.04
N ALA A 331 -21.92 16.57 8.39
CA ALA A 331 -22.32 16.72 6.99
C ALA A 331 -23.62 17.54 6.80
N ALA A 332 -24.34 17.80 7.89
CA ALA A 332 -25.59 18.57 7.92
C ALA A 332 -25.42 20.04 8.34
N ALA A 333 -24.18 20.49 8.60
CA ALA A 333 -23.80 21.86 8.91
C ALA A 333 -22.94 22.44 7.79
#